data_AF-A0A964K9H3-F1
#
_entry.id   AF-A0A964K9H3-F1
#
_cell.length_a   1.000
_cell.length_b   1.000
_cell.length_c   1.000
_cell.angle_alpha   90.00
_cell.angle_beta   90.00
_cell.angle_gamma   90.00
#
_symmetry.space_group_name_H-M   'P 1'
#
loop_
_entity.id
_entity.type
_entity.pdbx_description
1 polymer ?
#
loop_
_entity_poly.entity_id
_entity_poly.type
_entity_poly.pdbx_seq_one_letter_code
_entity_poly.pdbx_strand_id
1 'polypeptide(L)'
;MLKKIAVTLLGAVLLGGPGQAQNAPNPMAVVRAADAAIGATAAKSIRYGGVDGYIAVIGQSETPAIQDGWPRFHLKSFTRTIDFETNSMREEQVRTQGDNPAEKGGGQRPIVGERRSIALYRDGYAWNQNADGSVTARPEDVTARRLEIVMTPHGFIRAALQARDLKMEDHAESFRSIKRIRTISFKYMDKYPLTGWIDEANHVTKIQTWFPSPVVGDQFVETRYAQWKPAAAGFAFGPEVHQSVGIPPHPSYDFSATTLEFNVPGAALEIPASVRAATDNSGQVATRELAPGVWMIGGGGYNSIAIEFAEYTTVIEAPLNERRSMAVIREVRRLVPGKPLRYVVNSHHHFDHAGGLRGYGAEDVLIITQEANFDYYEALALSLNSHSVEPDALARNPRQVHYVRVQDRRTITDGRRELRLYHVQNLDHASDMLMAFLPAEGILIQADLFESVPAGTTPAATPRNMTLLSNIQRVSIKPTRMVSIHSGEIPMADFLRVVGQREFVASGEGLDAALNEGR
;
A
#
# COMPACT_ATOMS: atom_id res chain seq x y z
N MET A 1 73.74 -22.82 21.50
CA MET A 1 74.19 -22.11 22.73
C MET A 1 73.46 -20.78 22.80
N LEU A 2 72.65 -20.58 23.86
CA LEU A 2 71.90 -19.36 24.10
C LEU A 2 72.83 -18.15 24.32
N LYS A 3 72.54 -17.01 23.69
CA LYS A 3 72.84 -15.70 24.28
C LYS A 3 71.70 -14.72 24.01
N LYS A 4 71.08 -14.29 25.11
CA LYS A 4 70.09 -13.23 25.25
C LYS A 4 70.72 -11.90 24.85
N ILE A 5 70.00 -11.06 24.13
CA ILE A 5 70.26 -9.61 24.05
C ILE A 5 68.99 -8.91 24.54
N ALA A 6 69.11 -8.30 25.71
CA ALA A 6 68.15 -7.36 26.26
C ALA A 6 68.30 -6.03 25.52
N VAL A 7 67.19 -5.47 25.03
CA VAL A 7 67.15 -4.11 24.49
C VAL A 7 66.44 -3.22 25.50
N THR A 8 67.19 -2.22 25.95
CA THR A 8 66.83 -1.18 26.91
C THR A 8 65.70 -0.30 26.37
N LEU A 9 64.63 -0.13 27.17
CA LEU A 9 63.60 0.89 26.95
C LEU A 9 64.19 2.29 27.16
N LEU A 10 64.10 3.15 26.14
CA LEU A 10 64.25 4.59 26.28
C LEU A 10 62.86 5.22 26.33
N GLY A 11 62.47 5.73 27.50
CA GLY A 11 61.21 6.44 27.70
C GLY A 11 61.25 7.84 27.08
N ALA A 12 60.44 8.07 26.05
CA ALA A 12 60.13 9.40 25.56
C ALA A 12 58.91 9.94 26.34
N VAL A 13 59.14 10.96 27.16
CA VAL A 13 58.09 11.76 27.81
C VAL A 13 57.46 12.65 26.73
N LEU A 14 56.27 12.28 26.28
CA LEU A 14 55.41 13.16 25.49
C LEU A 14 54.64 14.07 26.46
N LEU A 15 55.03 15.35 26.48
CA LEU A 15 54.26 16.43 27.10
C LEU A 15 52.93 16.59 26.35
N GLY A 16 51.86 16.03 26.93
CA GLY A 16 50.49 16.27 26.48
C GLY A 16 50.07 17.71 26.79
N GLY A 17 50.02 18.56 25.77
CA GLY A 17 49.24 19.80 25.86
C GLY A 17 47.74 19.47 25.95
N PRO A 18 46.93 20.26 26.67
CA PRO A 18 45.50 20.08 26.67
C PRO A 18 44.98 20.32 25.25
N GLY A 19 44.57 19.24 24.59
CA GLY A 19 43.83 19.33 23.34
C GLY A 19 42.61 20.21 23.56
N GLN A 20 42.44 21.23 22.72
CA GLN A 20 41.12 21.82 22.53
C GLN A 20 40.23 20.69 22.02
N ALA A 21 39.41 20.13 22.90
CA ALA A 21 38.24 19.38 22.49
C ALA A 21 37.41 20.34 21.64
N GLN A 22 37.49 20.22 20.31
CA GLN A 22 36.45 20.76 19.45
C GLN A 22 35.14 20.18 19.98
N ASN A 23 34.28 21.03 20.55
CA ASN A 23 32.96 20.62 21.02
C ASN A 23 32.32 19.80 19.91
N ALA A 24 32.11 18.50 20.15
CA ALA A 24 31.36 17.67 19.23
C ALA A 24 30.03 18.40 18.97
N PRO A 25 29.65 18.63 17.71
CA PRO A 25 28.51 19.47 17.42
C PRO A 25 27.25 18.82 18.01
N ASN A 26 26.48 19.60 18.77
CA ASN A 26 25.38 19.12 19.62
C ASN A 26 24.08 18.98 18.79
N PRO A 27 23.60 17.76 18.48
CA PRO A 27 22.39 17.57 17.66
C PRO A 27 21.17 18.25 18.27
N MET A 28 21.04 18.23 19.60
CA MET A 28 19.92 18.85 20.31
C MET A 28 19.92 20.38 20.16
N ALA A 29 21.08 21.02 20.05
CA ALA A 29 21.16 22.46 19.81
C ALA A 29 20.59 22.83 18.44
N VAL A 30 20.82 22.00 17.42
CA VAL A 30 20.28 22.17 16.07
C VAL A 30 18.77 21.99 16.06
N VAL A 31 18.27 20.95 16.72
CA VAL A 31 16.82 20.72 16.85
C VAL A 31 16.13 21.89 17.54
N ARG A 32 16.73 22.45 18.61
CA ARG A 32 16.19 23.64 19.30
C ARG A 32 16.24 24.91 18.44
N ALA A 33 17.28 25.08 17.63
CA ALA A 33 17.35 26.20 16.69
C ALA A 33 16.25 26.09 15.61
N ALA A 34 16.01 24.89 15.09
CA ALA A 34 14.91 24.63 14.17
C ALA A 34 13.53 24.83 14.82
N ASP A 35 13.35 24.41 16.07
CA ASP A 35 12.15 24.70 16.85
C ASP A 35 11.89 26.20 16.98
N ALA A 36 12.92 26.98 17.33
CA ALA A 36 12.82 28.44 17.42
C ALA A 36 12.54 29.11 16.07
N ALA A 37 13.04 28.54 14.96
CA ALA A 37 12.85 29.10 13.62
C ALA A 37 11.43 28.90 13.08
N ILE A 38 10.79 27.77 13.41
CA ILE A 38 9.46 27.42 12.85
C ILE A 38 8.33 27.46 13.88
N GLY A 39 8.66 27.59 15.16
CA GLY A 39 7.71 27.60 16.27
C GLY A 39 7.06 26.23 16.52
N ALA A 40 7.80 25.13 16.34
CA ALA A 40 7.24 23.78 16.34
C ALA A 40 6.54 23.41 17.65
N THR A 41 7.18 23.70 18.80
CA THR A 41 6.65 23.42 20.15
C THR A 41 5.60 24.44 20.60
N ALA A 42 5.67 25.68 20.10
CA ALA A 42 4.73 26.74 20.41
C ALA A 42 3.38 26.57 19.68
N ALA A 43 3.38 25.95 18.50
CA ALA A 43 2.17 25.68 17.73
C ALA A 43 1.39 24.50 18.32
N LYS A 44 0.23 24.74 18.93
CA LYS A 44 -0.66 23.67 19.44
C LYS A 44 -1.25 22.83 18.33
N SER A 45 -1.59 23.48 17.22
CA SER A 45 -2.12 22.86 16.02
C SER A 45 -1.71 23.63 14.77
N ILE A 46 -1.78 22.97 13.63
CA ILE A 46 -1.57 23.55 12.30
C ILE A 46 -2.66 23.06 11.37
N ARG A 47 -3.21 23.97 10.55
CA ARG A 47 -4.03 23.63 9.40
C ARG A 47 -3.39 24.26 8.17
N TYR A 48 -3.15 23.43 7.17
CA TYR A 48 -2.71 23.89 5.86
C TYR A 48 -3.54 23.23 4.77
N GLY A 49 -3.81 23.99 3.72
CA GLY A 49 -4.63 23.53 2.62
C GLY A 49 -4.15 24.09 1.30
N GLY A 50 -4.29 23.29 0.25
CA GLY A 50 -3.91 23.64 -1.12
C GLY A 50 -5.05 23.34 -2.08
N VAL A 51 -4.97 23.95 -3.25
CA VAL A 51 -5.83 23.66 -4.40
C VAL A 51 -4.92 23.33 -5.57
N ASP A 52 -5.46 22.59 -6.54
CA ASP A 52 -4.79 22.32 -7.81
C ASP A 52 -3.43 21.62 -7.65
N GLY A 53 -3.47 20.36 -7.20
CA GLY A 53 -2.31 19.48 -7.14
C GLY A 53 -2.59 18.12 -7.75
N TYR A 54 -1.78 17.12 -7.42
CA TYR A 54 -2.10 15.73 -7.72
C TYR A 54 -1.82 14.81 -6.55
N ILE A 55 -2.50 13.66 -6.57
CA ILE A 55 -2.25 12.53 -5.66
C ILE A 55 -2.27 11.23 -6.44
N ALA A 56 -1.33 10.35 -6.13
CA ALA A 56 -1.15 9.06 -6.73
C ALA A 56 -1.84 7.97 -5.91
N VAL A 57 -2.26 6.90 -6.57
CA VAL A 57 -2.86 5.73 -5.93
C VAL A 57 -1.79 4.65 -5.81
N ILE A 58 -1.06 4.70 -4.69
CA ILE A 58 0.09 3.84 -4.43
C ILE A 58 -0.27 2.36 -4.56
N GLY A 59 0.52 1.61 -5.33
CA GLY A 59 0.34 0.17 -5.53
C GLY A 59 -0.77 -0.24 -6.49
N GLN A 60 -1.24 0.67 -7.36
CA GLN A 60 -2.34 0.44 -8.31
C GLN A 60 -1.91 0.70 -9.77
N SER A 61 -0.61 0.57 -10.10
CA SER A 61 -0.05 0.80 -11.44
C SER A 61 -0.68 -0.08 -12.52
N GLU A 62 -0.63 0.37 -13.78
CA GLU A 62 -1.07 -0.42 -14.94
C GLU A 62 -0.14 -1.61 -15.19
N THR A 63 1.15 -1.44 -14.96
CA THR A 63 2.14 -2.51 -15.14
C THR A 63 2.90 -2.76 -13.82
N PRO A 64 3.44 -3.98 -13.64
CA PRO A 64 4.29 -4.28 -12.49
C PRO A 64 5.71 -3.70 -12.64
N ALA A 65 6.02 -2.98 -13.72
CA ALA A 65 7.39 -2.52 -13.95
C ALA A 65 7.84 -1.55 -12.85
N ILE A 66 9.00 -1.83 -12.24
CA ILE A 66 9.51 -1.10 -11.06
C ILE A 66 9.71 0.40 -11.34
N GLN A 67 10.00 0.76 -12.60
CA GLN A 67 10.18 2.13 -13.06
C GLN A 67 8.86 2.86 -13.36
N ASP A 68 7.73 2.16 -13.39
CA ASP A 68 6.44 2.79 -13.68
C ASP A 68 5.89 3.45 -12.41
N GLY A 69 5.45 4.69 -12.56
CA GLY A 69 4.77 5.41 -11.48
C GLY A 69 3.33 4.94 -11.29
N TRP A 70 2.69 5.45 -10.25
CA TRP A 70 1.29 5.11 -9.94
C TRP A 70 0.28 6.00 -10.67
N PRO A 71 -0.96 5.52 -10.85
CA PRO A 71 -2.04 6.33 -11.40
C PRO A 71 -2.30 7.55 -10.53
N ARG A 72 -2.62 8.68 -11.15
CA ARG A 72 -2.83 9.96 -10.46
C ARG A 72 -4.26 10.46 -10.59
N PHE A 73 -4.70 11.18 -9.58
CA PHE A 73 -5.89 12.02 -9.63
C PHE A 73 -5.49 13.48 -9.49
N HIS A 74 -6.30 14.34 -10.09
CA HIS A 74 -6.21 15.76 -9.81
C HIS A 74 -6.75 16.00 -8.40
N LEU A 75 -5.92 16.59 -7.55
CA LEU A 75 -6.24 16.97 -6.19
C LEU A 75 -6.84 18.37 -6.22
N LYS A 76 -8.16 18.44 -6.46
CA LYS A 76 -8.91 19.70 -6.56
C LYS A 76 -8.78 20.53 -5.28
N SER A 77 -8.86 19.89 -4.13
CA SER A 77 -8.54 20.52 -2.85
C SER A 77 -7.97 19.52 -1.86
N PHE A 78 -7.13 20.04 -0.97
CA PHE A 78 -6.51 19.33 0.14
C PHE A 78 -6.56 20.21 1.38
N THR A 79 -6.83 19.61 2.54
CA THR A 79 -6.67 20.26 3.83
C THR A 79 -6.23 19.24 4.86
N ARG A 80 -5.13 19.52 5.56
CA ARG A 80 -4.70 18.72 6.71
C ARG A 80 -4.67 19.60 7.95
N THR A 81 -5.40 19.21 8.97
CA THR A 81 -5.37 19.80 10.32
C THR A 81 -4.72 18.79 11.25
N ILE A 82 -3.67 19.21 11.96
CA ILE A 82 -2.98 18.41 12.96
C ILE A 82 -3.08 19.14 14.29
N ASP A 83 -3.51 18.43 15.33
CA ASP A 83 -3.44 18.88 16.71
C ASP A 83 -2.31 18.13 17.42
N PHE A 84 -1.26 18.86 17.80
CA PHE A 84 -0.08 18.27 18.43
C PHE A 84 -0.30 17.97 19.91
N GLU A 85 -1.29 18.61 20.56
CA GLU A 85 -1.62 18.36 21.97
C GLU A 85 -2.27 16.97 22.15
N THR A 86 -3.19 16.59 21.25
CA THR A 86 -3.84 15.26 21.28
C THR A 86 -3.23 14.26 20.30
N ASN A 87 -2.17 14.64 19.57
CA ASN A 87 -1.57 13.85 18.50
C ASN A 87 -2.65 13.32 17.52
N SER A 88 -3.48 14.23 17.00
CA SER A 88 -4.58 13.89 16.11
C SER A 88 -4.44 14.59 14.75
N MET A 89 -5.01 13.97 13.72
CA MET A 89 -4.97 14.46 12.34
C MET A 89 -6.34 14.31 11.70
N ARG A 90 -6.80 15.36 11.03
CA ARG A 90 -7.90 15.32 10.07
C ARG A 90 -7.35 15.73 8.71
N GLU A 91 -7.41 14.83 7.76
CA GLU A 91 -7.12 15.11 6.37
C GLU A 91 -8.41 15.05 5.56
N GLU A 92 -8.59 16.05 4.71
CA GLU A 92 -9.69 16.13 3.77
C GLU A 92 -9.14 16.36 2.37
N GLN A 93 -9.67 15.59 1.41
CA GLN A 93 -9.30 15.69 0.00
C GLN A 93 -10.55 15.71 -0.86
N VAL A 94 -10.54 16.52 -1.92
CA VAL A 94 -11.47 16.41 -3.05
C VAL A 94 -10.65 16.09 -4.29
N ARG A 95 -10.98 14.96 -4.92
CA ARG A 95 -10.29 14.45 -6.11
C ARG A 95 -11.22 14.45 -7.31
N THR A 96 -10.68 14.75 -8.47
CA THR A 96 -11.34 14.56 -9.77
C THR A 96 -10.43 13.74 -10.68
N GLN A 97 -10.98 13.24 -11.80
CA GLN A 97 -10.14 12.61 -12.82
C GLN A 97 -9.13 13.62 -13.38
N GLY A 98 -9.59 14.84 -13.67
CA GLY A 98 -8.80 15.87 -14.36
C GLY A 98 -8.33 15.36 -15.73
N ASP A 99 -7.13 15.76 -16.13
CA ASP A 99 -6.50 15.32 -17.38
C ASP A 99 -5.72 14.00 -17.23
N ASN A 100 -5.80 13.35 -16.06
CA ASN A 100 -5.12 12.08 -15.85
C ASN A 100 -5.83 10.96 -16.63
N PRO A 101 -5.11 9.97 -17.21
CA PRO A 101 -5.71 8.90 -17.99
C PRO A 101 -6.80 8.14 -17.22
N ALA A 102 -8.01 8.00 -17.77
CA ALA A 102 -9.18 7.44 -17.09
C ALA A 102 -9.10 5.93 -16.82
N GLU A 103 -8.47 5.16 -17.71
CA GLU A 103 -8.58 3.69 -17.71
C GLU A 103 -7.32 2.98 -17.19
N LYS A 104 -6.18 3.68 -17.10
CA LYS A 104 -4.88 3.09 -16.77
C LYS A 104 -4.67 2.89 -15.28
N GLY A 105 -4.41 1.66 -14.85
CA GLY A 105 -4.25 1.27 -13.46
C GLY A 105 -5.56 1.11 -12.69
N GLY A 106 -5.45 0.80 -11.41
CA GLY A 106 -6.58 0.64 -10.51
C GLY A 106 -6.92 1.89 -9.69
N GLY A 107 -7.48 1.72 -8.50
CA GLY A 107 -7.92 2.85 -7.65
C GLY A 107 -9.31 3.40 -7.95
N GLN A 108 -10.21 2.56 -8.47
CA GLN A 108 -11.60 2.91 -8.79
C GLN A 108 -11.72 4.10 -9.76
N ARG A 109 -11.03 3.97 -10.90
CA ARG A 109 -11.02 4.93 -12.01
C ARG A 109 -12.05 4.52 -13.09
N PRO A 110 -12.61 5.47 -13.85
CA PRO A 110 -12.46 6.92 -13.69
C PRO A 110 -13.28 7.50 -12.52
N ILE A 111 -12.88 8.69 -12.04
CA ILE A 111 -13.77 9.51 -11.19
C ILE A 111 -14.74 10.29 -12.08
N VAL A 112 -16.04 9.99 -11.98
CA VAL A 112 -17.11 10.82 -12.54
C VAL A 112 -17.49 11.89 -11.52
N GLY A 113 -17.26 13.16 -11.85
CA GLY A 113 -17.52 14.29 -10.95
C GLY A 113 -16.42 14.46 -9.89
N GLU A 114 -16.81 14.55 -8.62
CA GLU A 114 -15.92 14.77 -7.48
C GLU A 114 -16.00 13.63 -6.48
N ARG A 115 -14.85 13.23 -5.95
CA ARG A 115 -14.77 12.28 -4.84
C ARG A 115 -14.14 12.96 -3.63
N ARG A 116 -14.95 13.19 -2.61
CA ARG A 116 -14.50 13.70 -1.31
C ARG A 116 -14.15 12.54 -0.38
N SER A 117 -13.02 12.63 0.30
CA SER A 117 -12.61 11.67 1.33
C SER A 117 -12.04 12.41 2.53
N ILE A 118 -12.43 11.96 3.73
CA ILE A 118 -11.92 12.48 5.00
C ILE A 118 -11.30 11.33 5.78
N ALA A 119 -10.01 11.43 6.08
CA ALA A 119 -9.24 10.47 6.86
C ALA A 119 -8.85 11.10 8.20
N LEU A 120 -9.15 10.40 9.29
CA LEU A 120 -8.92 10.88 10.65
C LEU A 120 -8.05 9.92 11.46
N TYR A 121 -7.30 10.46 12.40
CA TYR A 121 -6.50 9.73 13.38
C TYR A 121 -6.51 10.45 14.72
N ARG A 122 -6.63 9.70 15.83
CA ARG A 122 -6.37 10.17 17.19
C ARG A 122 -6.07 8.98 18.10
N ASP A 123 -5.02 9.09 18.91
CA ASP A 123 -4.76 8.19 20.05
C ASP A 123 -4.85 6.69 19.73
N GLY A 124 -4.23 6.26 18.63
CA GLY A 124 -4.25 4.85 18.21
C GLY A 124 -5.52 4.40 17.49
N TYR A 125 -6.46 5.31 17.21
CA TYR A 125 -7.65 5.05 16.40
C TYR A 125 -7.57 5.80 15.08
N ALA A 126 -7.93 5.12 13.99
CA ALA A 126 -8.08 5.70 12.66
C ALA A 126 -9.46 5.37 12.09
N TRP A 127 -10.05 6.31 11.36
CA TRP A 127 -11.36 6.13 10.71
C TRP A 127 -11.54 7.06 9.52
N ASN A 128 -12.41 6.65 8.61
CA ASN A 128 -12.87 7.51 7.51
C ASN A 128 -14.22 8.13 7.88
N GLN A 129 -14.46 9.33 7.37
CA GLN A 129 -15.75 9.98 7.40
C GLN A 129 -16.23 10.20 5.95
N ASN A 130 -17.41 9.69 5.64
CA ASN A 130 -18.06 9.87 4.35
C ASN A 130 -18.76 11.24 4.28
N ALA A 131 -19.14 11.65 3.06
CA ALA A 131 -19.81 12.94 2.83
C ALA A 131 -21.17 13.06 3.55
N ASP A 132 -21.85 11.93 3.78
CA ASP A 132 -23.09 11.83 4.55
C ASP A 132 -22.88 11.86 6.08
N GLY A 133 -21.63 11.99 6.53
CA GLY A 133 -21.25 12.00 7.95
C GLY A 133 -21.06 10.62 8.58
N SER A 134 -21.36 9.53 7.86
CA SER A 134 -21.12 8.18 8.35
C SER A 134 -19.63 7.92 8.55
N VAL A 135 -19.29 7.14 9.57
CA VAL A 135 -17.90 6.84 9.93
C VAL A 135 -17.61 5.35 9.76
N THR A 136 -16.43 5.04 9.24
CA THR A 136 -15.93 3.67 9.10
C THR A 136 -14.59 3.56 9.79
N ALA A 137 -14.48 2.71 10.80
CA ALA A 137 -13.22 2.45 11.48
C ALA A 137 -12.18 1.86 10.52
N ARG A 138 -10.91 2.23 10.71
CA ARG A 138 -9.76 1.83 9.90
C ARG A 138 -8.58 1.44 10.79
N PRO A 139 -8.72 0.42 11.67
CA PRO A 139 -7.63 -0.02 12.54
C PRO A 139 -6.33 -0.36 11.78
N GLU A 140 -6.44 -0.79 10.52
CA GLU A 140 -5.32 -1.06 9.62
C GLU A 140 -4.49 0.20 9.26
N ASP A 141 -5.09 1.39 9.29
CA ASP A 141 -4.44 2.65 8.89
C ASP A 141 -3.78 3.39 10.07
N VAL A 142 -3.94 2.89 11.31
CA VAL A 142 -3.49 3.55 12.55
C VAL A 142 -2.02 3.94 12.48
N THR A 143 -1.18 3.01 12.03
CA THR A 143 0.26 3.22 11.93
C THR A 143 0.60 4.27 10.88
N ALA A 144 0.11 4.12 9.64
CA ALA A 144 0.42 5.03 8.55
C ALA A 144 -0.02 6.47 8.87
N ARG A 145 -1.23 6.66 9.41
CA ARG A 145 -1.72 8.01 9.77
C ARG A 145 -0.99 8.64 10.94
N ARG A 146 -0.49 7.84 11.88
CA ARG A 146 0.40 8.35 12.93
C ARG A 146 1.72 8.84 12.35
N LEU A 147 2.26 8.11 11.37
CA LEU A 147 3.50 8.50 10.69
C LEU A 147 3.32 9.80 9.88
N GLU A 148 2.17 10.00 9.24
CA GLU A 148 1.85 11.25 8.53
C GLU A 148 1.94 12.52 9.41
N ILE A 149 1.69 12.41 10.73
CA ILE A 149 1.85 13.54 11.67
C ILE A 149 3.33 13.89 11.85
N VAL A 150 4.17 12.90 12.15
CA VAL A 150 5.61 13.11 12.40
C VAL A 150 6.37 13.45 11.12
N MET A 151 5.82 13.10 9.95
CA MET A 151 6.35 13.47 8.64
C MET A 151 6.17 14.95 8.28
N THR A 152 5.50 15.76 9.13
CA THR A 152 5.49 17.22 9.00
C THR A 152 6.70 17.87 9.70
N PRO A 153 7.16 19.07 9.28
CA PRO A 153 8.29 19.76 9.93
C PRO A 153 8.10 19.94 11.44
N HIS A 154 6.88 20.30 11.86
CA HIS A 154 6.53 20.53 13.25
C HIS A 154 6.47 19.21 14.03
N GLY A 155 5.88 18.18 13.45
CA GLY A 155 5.85 16.83 14.03
C GLY A 155 7.26 16.25 14.20
N PHE A 156 8.11 16.39 13.18
CA PHE A 156 9.50 15.93 13.20
C PHE A 156 10.30 16.59 14.32
N ILE A 157 10.27 17.93 14.44
CA ILE A 157 11.00 18.65 15.50
C ILE A 157 10.49 18.26 16.89
N ARG A 158 9.17 18.16 17.08
CA ARG A 158 8.57 17.70 18.34
C ARG A 158 9.05 16.30 18.73
N ALA A 159 9.12 15.37 17.77
CA ALA A 159 9.62 14.02 18.00
C ALA A 159 11.14 14.02 18.28
N ALA A 160 11.92 14.81 17.52
CA ALA A 160 13.36 14.94 17.69
C ALA A 160 13.74 15.48 19.08
N LEU A 161 12.99 16.45 19.62
CA LEU A 161 13.20 16.99 20.97
C LEU A 161 13.01 15.95 22.08
N GLN A 162 12.24 14.89 21.81
CA GLN A 162 11.98 13.79 22.75
C GLN A 162 12.92 12.59 22.52
N ALA A 163 13.65 12.57 21.40
CA ALA A 163 14.51 11.46 21.04
C ALA A 163 15.73 11.35 21.95
N ARG A 164 16.10 10.11 22.27
CA ARG A 164 17.25 9.78 23.14
C ARG A 164 18.49 9.37 22.34
N ASP A 165 18.31 9.09 21.05
CA ASP A 165 19.31 8.53 20.14
C ASP A 165 19.59 9.47 18.95
N LEU A 166 19.44 10.79 19.15
CA LEU A 166 19.72 11.79 18.11
C LEU A 166 21.13 11.64 17.55
N LYS A 167 21.19 11.50 16.24
CA LYS A 167 22.43 11.56 15.46
C LYS A 167 22.37 12.74 14.53
N MET A 168 23.54 13.26 14.21
CA MET A 168 23.69 14.37 13.28
C MET A 168 24.83 14.07 12.34
N GLU A 169 24.56 14.28 11.05
CA GLU A 169 25.51 14.04 9.97
C GLU A 169 25.37 15.17 8.94
N ASP A 170 26.42 15.38 8.14
CA ASP A 170 26.35 16.33 7.01
C ASP A 170 26.26 15.53 5.70
N HIS A 171 25.15 15.67 5.00
CA HIS A 171 24.89 14.98 3.73
C HIS A 171 25.01 15.94 2.57
N ALA A 172 25.45 15.47 1.40
CA ALA A 172 25.32 16.27 0.19
C ALA A 172 23.83 16.52 -0.11
N GLU A 173 23.47 17.74 -0.49
CA GLU A 173 22.08 18.10 -0.84
C GLU A 173 21.51 17.25 -2.00
N SER A 174 22.39 16.81 -2.90
CA SER A 174 22.12 15.81 -3.94
C SER A 174 23.43 15.10 -4.32
N PHE A 175 23.34 14.01 -5.09
CA PHE A 175 24.52 13.24 -5.55
C PHE A 175 25.53 14.09 -6.34
N ARG A 176 25.11 15.24 -6.88
CA ARG A 176 25.96 16.17 -7.65
C ARG A 176 26.31 17.45 -6.88
N SER A 177 25.79 17.65 -5.67
CA SER A 177 25.96 18.90 -4.93
C SER A 177 27.20 18.82 -4.02
N ILE A 178 28.00 19.89 -4.04
CA ILE A 178 29.05 20.13 -3.04
C ILE A 178 28.49 20.77 -1.76
N LYS A 179 27.28 21.32 -1.82
CA LYS A 179 26.60 21.89 -0.67
C LYS A 179 26.21 20.76 0.28
N ARG A 180 26.68 20.86 1.52
CA ARG A 180 26.31 19.94 2.58
C ARG A 180 25.14 20.51 3.36
N ILE A 181 24.16 19.67 3.64
CA ILE A 181 23.01 19.96 4.48
C ILE A 181 23.08 19.07 5.69
N ARG A 182 22.81 19.66 6.85
CA ARG A 182 22.78 18.96 8.11
C ARG A 182 21.57 18.05 8.18
N THR A 183 21.76 16.82 8.61
CA THR A 183 20.69 15.89 8.90
C THR A 183 20.61 15.62 10.39
N ILE A 184 19.39 15.39 10.86
CA ILE A 184 19.10 14.87 12.19
C ILE A 184 18.37 13.54 11.99
N SER A 185 18.85 12.48 12.63
CA SER A 185 18.20 11.17 12.60
C SER A 185 18.01 10.59 13.99
N PHE A 186 16.94 9.82 14.16
CA PHE A 186 16.56 9.15 15.41
C PHE A 186 15.51 8.07 15.14
N LYS A 187 15.24 7.20 16.11
CA LYS A 187 14.12 6.26 16.04
C LYS A 187 12.88 6.85 16.69
N TYR A 188 11.81 6.99 15.91
CA TYR A 188 10.50 7.31 16.45
C TYR A 188 9.78 6.05 16.91
N MET A 189 9.18 6.12 18.11
CA MET A 189 8.53 4.98 18.77
C MET A 189 9.47 3.77 18.90
N ASP A 190 10.78 4.01 19.04
CA ASP A 190 11.84 3.00 19.08
C ASP A 190 11.88 2.05 17.85
N LYS A 191 11.09 2.34 16.80
CA LYS A 191 10.83 1.44 15.67
C LYS A 191 11.14 2.07 14.30
N TYR A 192 10.66 3.29 14.03
CA TYR A 192 10.76 3.90 12.71
C TYR A 192 11.97 4.84 12.62
N PRO A 193 12.95 4.56 11.75
CA PRO A 193 14.07 5.48 11.56
C PRO A 193 13.59 6.72 10.79
N LEU A 194 13.67 7.88 11.43
CA LEU A 194 13.44 9.16 10.77
C LEU A 194 14.76 9.86 10.49
N THR A 195 14.83 10.52 9.34
CA THR A 195 15.90 11.46 9.01
C THR A 195 15.29 12.75 8.48
N GLY A 196 15.67 13.89 9.05
CA GLY A 196 15.25 15.21 8.60
C GLY A 196 16.44 16.06 8.17
N TRP A 197 16.30 16.81 7.09
CA TRP A 197 17.31 17.74 6.57
C TRP A 197 16.98 19.14 7.05
N ILE A 198 17.96 19.78 7.70
CA ILE A 198 17.84 21.12 8.26
C ILE A 198 18.76 22.06 7.49
N ASP A 199 18.19 23.07 6.84
CA ASP A 199 18.94 24.06 6.08
C ASP A 199 19.64 25.10 6.98
N GLU A 200 20.37 26.03 6.37
CA GLU A 200 21.11 27.09 7.09
C GLU A 200 20.20 28.09 7.82
N ALA A 201 18.93 28.19 7.41
CA ALA A 201 17.90 28.98 8.08
C ALA A 201 17.17 28.18 9.19
N ASN A 202 17.62 26.95 9.46
CA ASN A 202 17.04 26.00 10.40
C ASN A 202 15.64 25.49 10.03
N HIS A 203 15.28 25.52 8.75
CA HIS A 203 14.05 24.91 8.26
C HIS A 203 14.22 23.41 7.99
N VAL A 204 13.19 22.61 8.28
CA VAL A 204 13.16 21.19 7.94
C VAL A 204 12.71 21.01 6.49
N THR A 205 13.65 20.90 5.57
CA THR A 205 13.37 20.90 4.12
C THR A 205 12.98 19.53 3.56
N LYS A 206 13.28 18.47 4.29
CA LYS A 206 13.00 17.09 3.88
C LYS A 206 12.92 16.18 5.08
N ILE A 207 12.01 15.20 5.03
CA ILE A 207 11.87 14.14 6.03
C ILE A 207 11.77 12.80 5.29
N GLN A 208 12.51 11.80 5.76
CA GLN A 208 12.48 10.44 5.25
C GLN A 208 12.15 9.46 6.38
N THR A 209 11.36 8.44 6.06
CA THR A 209 11.08 7.30 6.95
C THR A 209 10.65 6.08 6.13
N TRP A 210 10.26 5.01 6.82
CA TRP A 210 9.77 3.77 6.23
C TRP A 210 8.41 3.43 6.82
N PHE A 211 7.40 3.30 5.95
CA PHE A 211 6.06 2.87 6.32
C PHE A 211 5.98 1.35 6.19
N PRO A 212 5.25 0.66 7.07
CA PRO A 212 5.00 -0.76 6.87
C PRO A 212 4.12 -0.93 5.63
N SER A 213 4.49 -1.86 4.77
CA SER A 213 3.73 -2.24 3.57
C SER A 213 3.53 -3.74 3.56
N PRO A 214 2.30 -4.23 3.35
CA PRO A 214 2.05 -5.66 3.25
C PRO A 214 2.70 -6.27 1.99
N VAL A 215 2.97 -5.47 0.96
CA VAL A 215 3.56 -5.94 -0.29
C VAL A 215 5.07 -5.96 -0.22
N VAL A 216 5.70 -4.80 0.06
CA VAL A 216 7.17 -4.64 -0.01
C VAL A 216 7.85 -4.59 1.36
N GLY A 217 7.10 -4.82 2.45
CA GLY A 217 7.62 -4.81 3.82
C GLY A 217 7.91 -3.42 4.35
N ASP A 218 9.09 -2.89 4.01
CA ASP A 218 9.53 -1.55 4.40
C ASP A 218 9.40 -0.62 3.18
N GLN A 219 8.34 0.19 3.14
CA GLN A 219 8.09 1.14 2.06
C GLN A 219 8.72 2.49 2.37
N PHE A 220 9.72 2.88 1.59
CA PHE A 220 10.36 4.19 1.73
C PHE A 220 9.36 5.33 1.47
N VAL A 221 9.41 6.37 2.31
CA VAL A 221 8.63 7.60 2.15
C VAL A 221 9.55 8.79 2.36
N GLU A 222 9.53 9.73 1.42
CA GLU A 222 10.21 11.01 1.48
C GLU A 222 9.19 12.13 1.31
N THR A 223 9.21 13.14 2.17
CA THR A 223 8.41 14.37 2.01
C THR A 223 9.33 15.58 2.05
N ARG A 224 9.20 16.47 1.07
CA ARG A 224 9.96 17.72 0.91
C ARG A 224 9.07 18.93 1.15
N TYR A 225 9.65 19.94 1.78
CA TYR A 225 9.00 21.21 2.10
C TYR A 225 9.87 22.35 1.57
N ALA A 226 9.30 23.16 0.67
CA ALA A 226 10.02 24.25 0.02
C ALA A 226 9.26 25.58 0.12
N GLN A 227 9.88 26.66 -0.37
CA GLN A 227 9.35 28.04 -0.34
C GLN A 227 8.98 28.52 1.07
N TRP A 228 9.83 28.21 2.06
CA TRP A 228 9.64 28.57 3.46
C TRP A 228 9.28 30.05 3.63
N LYS A 229 8.15 30.27 4.31
CA LYS A 229 7.63 31.62 4.61
C LYS A 229 7.34 31.74 6.10
N PRO A 230 7.65 32.90 6.70
CA PRO A 230 7.19 33.21 8.04
C PRO A 230 5.66 33.37 8.06
N ALA A 231 5.08 33.05 9.21
CA ALA A 231 3.68 33.26 9.56
C ALA A 231 3.60 34.09 10.86
N ALA A 232 2.38 34.47 11.27
CA ALA A 232 2.17 35.25 12.48
C ALA A 232 2.74 34.55 13.73
N ALA A 233 3.04 35.33 14.78
CA ALA A 233 3.46 34.82 16.10
C ALA A 233 4.71 33.91 16.11
N GLY A 234 5.63 34.10 15.15
CA GLY A 234 6.92 33.39 15.12
C GLY A 234 6.85 31.98 14.53
N PHE A 235 5.75 31.64 13.84
CA PHE A 235 5.64 30.38 13.11
C PHE A 235 6.24 30.48 11.71
N ALA A 236 6.59 29.35 11.10
CA ALA A 236 6.97 29.28 9.69
C ALA A 236 6.59 27.93 9.08
N PHE A 237 6.30 27.90 7.78
CA PHE A 237 5.99 26.66 7.07
C PHE A 237 6.47 26.73 5.62
N GLY A 238 6.86 25.57 5.07
CA GLY A 238 7.14 25.39 3.64
C GLY A 238 5.88 24.96 2.90
N PRO A 239 5.19 25.85 2.15
CA PRO A 239 3.91 25.55 1.53
C PRO A 239 4.01 24.58 0.34
N GLU A 240 5.16 24.49 -0.34
CA GLU A 240 5.34 23.49 -1.39
C GLU A 240 5.64 22.14 -0.75
N VAL A 241 4.69 21.19 -0.90
CA VAL A 241 4.80 19.85 -0.32
C VAL A 241 4.88 18.83 -1.45
N HIS A 242 6.01 18.13 -1.52
CA HIS A 242 6.24 17.06 -2.48
C HIS A 242 6.54 15.76 -1.74
N GLN A 243 5.72 14.73 -1.93
CA GLN A 243 5.95 13.40 -1.39
C GLN A 243 6.35 12.43 -2.50
N SER A 244 7.35 11.60 -2.22
CA SER A 244 7.71 10.43 -3.03
C SER A 244 7.72 9.18 -2.16
N VAL A 245 7.36 8.04 -2.75
CA VAL A 245 7.19 6.75 -2.08
C VAL A 245 7.90 5.65 -2.87
N GLY A 246 8.32 4.57 -2.22
CA GLY A 246 8.87 3.37 -2.88
C GLY A 246 10.36 3.44 -3.21
N ILE A 247 10.87 2.36 -3.83
CA ILE A 247 12.27 2.22 -4.25
C ILE A 247 12.29 1.64 -5.67
N PRO A 248 12.76 2.41 -6.69
CA PRO A 248 13.12 3.83 -6.60
C PRO A 248 11.92 4.71 -6.20
N PRO A 249 12.14 5.90 -5.62
CA PRO A 249 11.07 6.77 -5.18
C PRO A 249 10.28 7.34 -6.37
N HIS A 250 8.97 7.15 -6.35
CA HIS A 250 8.00 7.69 -7.31
C HIS A 250 7.14 8.77 -6.65
N PRO A 251 6.71 9.81 -7.39
CA PRO A 251 5.86 10.85 -6.81
C PRO A 251 4.51 10.31 -6.31
N SER A 252 4.18 10.63 -5.07
CA SER A 252 2.95 10.24 -4.36
C SER A 252 1.93 11.37 -4.33
N TYR A 253 2.29 12.56 -3.87
CA TYR A 253 1.46 13.74 -4.05
C TYR A 253 2.30 15.01 -4.10
N ASP A 254 1.76 16.02 -4.77
CA ASP A 254 2.38 17.32 -4.95
C ASP A 254 1.31 18.40 -4.92
N PHE A 255 1.49 19.39 -4.05
CA PHE A 255 0.64 20.58 -4.01
C PHE A 255 1.35 21.75 -3.33
N SER A 256 0.83 22.94 -3.57
CA SER A 256 1.20 24.15 -2.82
C SER A 256 0.09 24.54 -1.85
N ALA A 257 0.42 24.67 -0.56
CA ALA A 257 -0.50 25.20 0.43
C ALA A 257 -0.76 26.69 0.20
N THR A 258 -2.01 27.05 -0.03
CA THR A 258 -2.50 28.42 -0.21
C THR A 258 -3.15 28.98 1.05
N THR A 259 -3.52 28.10 1.99
CA THR A 259 -4.01 28.47 3.33
C THR A 259 -3.11 27.88 4.39
N LEU A 260 -2.87 28.66 5.44
CA LEU A 260 -2.05 28.27 6.60
C LEU A 260 -2.59 28.96 7.85
N GLU A 261 -2.92 28.16 8.86
CA GLU A 261 -3.45 28.60 10.14
C GLU A 261 -2.73 27.83 11.26
N PHE A 262 -2.30 28.55 12.30
CA PHE A 262 -1.71 27.98 13.51
C PHE A 262 -2.65 28.16 14.69
N ASN A 263 -2.57 27.24 15.66
CA ASN A 263 -3.41 27.27 16.87
C ASN A 263 -4.90 27.32 16.53
N VAL A 264 -5.28 26.52 15.54
CA VAL A 264 -6.62 26.32 15.02
C VAL A 264 -7.58 25.98 16.18
N PRO A 265 -8.63 26.81 16.40
CA PRO A 265 -9.66 26.51 17.40
C PRO A 265 -10.38 25.19 17.10
N GLY A 266 -10.53 24.33 18.11
CA GLY A 266 -11.25 23.06 17.97
C GLY A 266 -10.55 22.03 17.07
N ALA A 267 -9.22 22.07 16.97
CA ALA A 267 -8.44 21.10 16.18
C ALA A 267 -8.51 19.67 16.74
N ALA A 268 -8.72 19.50 18.05
CA ALA A 268 -8.84 18.20 18.69
C ALA A 268 -10.06 17.42 18.18
N LEU A 269 -9.88 16.13 17.89
CA LEU A 269 -10.90 15.28 17.26
C LEU A 269 -11.58 14.35 18.25
N GLU A 270 -12.89 14.36 18.41
CA GLU A 270 -13.55 13.31 19.20
C GLU A 270 -13.52 11.93 18.50
N ILE A 271 -13.27 10.88 19.26
CA ILE A 271 -13.25 9.50 18.73
C ILE A 271 -14.67 8.93 18.83
N PRO A 272 -15.33 8.59 17.70
CA PRO A 272 -16.68 8.03 17.71
C PRO A 272 -16.75 6.70 18.49
N ALA A 273 -17.88 6.45 19.15
CA ALA A 273 -18.07 5.21 19.93
C ALA A 273 -17.94 3.95 19.06
N SER A 274 -18.46 3.98 17.82
CA SER A 274 -18.32 2.89 16.84
C SER A 274 -16.87 2.60 16.48
N VAL A 275 -16.01 3.62 16.46
CA VAL A 275 -14.57 3.48 16.19
C VAL A 275 -13.85 2.88 17.39
N ARG A 276 -14.19 3.30 18.61
CA ARG A 276 -13.61 2.72 19.84
C ARG A 276 -13.93 1.23 20.01
N ALA A 277 -15.12 0.82 19.59
CA ALA A 277 -15.58 -0.57 19.67
C ALA A 277 -15.08 -1.44 18.51
N ALA A 278 -14.54 -0.84 17.45
CA ALA A 278 -14.10 -1.59 16.27
C ALA A 278 -12.80 -2.35 16.55
N THR A 279 -12.72 -3.57 16.03
CA THR A 279 -11.52 -4.40 16.02
C THR A 279 -11.04 -4.62 14.59
N ASP A 280 -9.74 -4.80 14.39
CA ASP A 280 -9.19 -5.25 13.10
C ASP A 280 -9.80 -6.61 12.71
N ASN A 281 -10.58 -6.61 11.63
CA ASN A 281 -11.29 -7.77 11.10
C ASN A 281 -10.56 -8.44 9.93
N SER A 282 -9.35 -8.00 9.56
CA SER A 282 -8.60 -8.58 8.45
C SER A 282 -8.26 -10.06 8.66
N GLY A 283 -8.22 -10.52 9.91
CA GLY A 283 -8.05 -11.94 10.25
C GLY A 283 -9.35 -12.76 10.34
N GLN A 284 -10.52 -12.15 10.17
CA GLN A 284 -11.80 -12.88 10.19
C GLN A 284 -11.97 -13.68 8.90
N VAL A 285 -12.60 -14.85 9.01
CA VAL A 285 -12.94 -15.72 7.89
C VAL A 285 -14.44 -15.98 7.86
N ALA A 286 -15.04 -15.82 6.69
CA ALA A 286 -16.43 -16.17 6.41
C ALA A 286 -16.46 -17.14 5.22
N THR A 287 -16.59 -18.43 5.50
CA THR A 287 -16.49 -19.49 4.49
C THR A 287 -17.84 -19.85 3.92
N ARG A 288 -17.92 -19.98 2.60
CA ARG A 288 -19.08 -20.49 1.87
C ARG A 288 -18.63 -21.45 0.78
N GLU A 289 -19.23 -22.63 0.73
CA GLU A 289 -19.01 -23.58 -0.36
C GLU A 289 -19.76 -23.12 -1.62
N LEU A 290 -19.04 -23.02 -2.74
CA LEU A 290 -19.59 -22.66 -4.05
C LEU A 290 -19.98 -23.89 -4.86
N ALA A 291 -19.20 -24.96 -4.71
CA ALA A 291 -19.39 -26.28 -5.30
C ALA A 291 -18.62 -27.29 -4.43
N PRO A 292 -18.90 -28.61 -4.50
CA PRO A 292 -18.14 -29.61 -3.76
C PRO A 292 -16.64 -29.45 -3.97
N GLY A 293 -15.90 -29.18 -2.88
CA GLY A 293 -14.44 -29.00 -2.94
C GLY A 293 -13.98 -27.60 -3.40
N VAL A 294 -14.88 -26.62 -3.49
CA VAL A 294 -14.60 -25.23 -3.87
C VAL A 294 -15.26 -24.27 -2.89
N TRP A 295 -14.45 -23.51 -2.16
CA TRP A 295 -14.93 -22.59 -1.13
C TRP A 295 -14.48 -21.16 -1.39
N MET A 296 -15.39 -20.22 -1.20
CA MET A 296 -15.07 -18.81 -1.06
C MET A 296 -14.86 -18.52 0.43
N ILE A 297 -13.67 -18.04 0.77
CA ILE A 297 -13.29 -17.64 2.12
C ILE A 297 -13.24 -16.11 2.13
N GLY A 298 -14.28 -15.46 2.64
CA GLY A 298 -14.38 -14.00 2.75
C GLY A 298 -13.77 -13.43 4.03
N GLY A 299 -13.59 -12.11 4.10
CA GLY A 299 -13.12 -11.37 5.28
C GLY A 299 -12.33 -10.11 4.91
N GLY A 300 -12.43 -9.04 5.72
CA GLY A 300 -11.72 -7.78 5.48
C GLY A 300 -12.12 -7.04 4.18
N GLY A 301 -13.24 -7.41 3.55
CA GLY A 301 -13.67 -6.86 2.26
C GLY A 301 -13.16 -7.61 1.03
N TYR A 302 -12.41 -8.71 1.21
CA TYR A 302 -11.80 -9.49 0.12
C TYR A 302 -12.06 -10.99 0.29
N ASN A 303 -12.04 -11.72 -0.82
CA ASN A 303 -12.30 -13.15 -0.88
C ASN A 303 -11.06 -13.89 -1.38
N SER A 304 -10.80 -15.08 -0.84
CA SER A 304 -9.87 -16.06 -1.40
C SER A 304 -10.64 -17.32 -1.77
N ILE A 305 -10.27 -18.00 -2.86
CA ILE A 305 -10.98 -19.19 -3.32
C ILE A 305 -10.12 -20.43 -3.08
N ALA A 306 -10.56 -21.29 -2.16
CA ALA A 306 -9.91 -22.56 -1.87
C ALA A 306 -10.47 -23.66 -2.78
N ILE A 307 -9.60 -24.46 -3.37
CA ILE A 307 -9.95 -25.53 -4.31
C ILE A 307 -9.23 -26.81 -3.89
N GLU A 308 -10.01 -27.86 -3.68
CA GLU A 308 -9.53 -29.19 -3.35
C GLU A 308 -9.26 -30.03 -4.61
N PHE A 309 -8.04 -30.55 -4.69
CA PHE A 309 -7.63 -31.62 -5.60
C PHE A 309 -7.44 -32.93 -4.81
N ALA A 310 -7.19 -34.04 -5.50
CA ALA A 310 -7.06 -35.37 -4.93
C ALA A 310 -5.98 -35.44 -3.86
N GLU A 311 -4.82 -34.82 -4.10
CA GLU A 311 -3.64 -34.91 -3.23
C GLU A 311 -3.21 -33.58 -2.60
N TYR A 312 -3.82 -32.46 -2.99
CA TYR A 312 -3.40 -31.13 -2.54
C TYR A 312 -4.55 -30.13 -2.60
N THR A 313 -4.33 -28.93 -2.06
CA THR A 313 -5.21 -27.78 -2.22
C THR A 313 -4.49 -26.63 -2.93
N THR A 314 -5.29 -25.80 -3.58
CA THR A 314 -4.88 -24.54 -4.20
C THR A 314 -5.72 -23.41 -3.62
N VAL A 315 -5.13 -22.23 -3.41
CA VAL A 315 -5.87 -21.01 -3.13
C VAL A 315 -5.72 -20.04 -4.31
N ILE A 316 -6.80 -19.33 -4.65
CA ILE A 316 -6.75 -18.16 -5.53
C ILE A 316 -6.89 -16.92 -4.67
N GLU A 317 -5.97 -15.99 -4.89
CA GLU A 317 -5.74 -14.69 -4.26
C GLU A 317 -5.15 -14.70 -2.85
N ALA A 318 -4.26 -13.73 -2.61
CA ALA A 318 -3.62 -13.48 -1.32
C ALA A 318 -3.79 -12.00 -0.90
N PRO A 319 -5.03 -11.56 -0.58
CA PRO A 319 -5.31 -10.14 -0.41
C PRO A 319 -4.82 -9.59 0.92
N LEU A 320 -4.80 -8.25 1.00
CA LEU A 320 -4.54 -7.44 2.19
C LEU A 320 -3.14 -7.61 2.80
N ASN A 321 -2.91 -8.63 3.63
CA ASN A 321 -1.73 -8.73 4.50
C ASN A 321 -1.49 -10.16 5.02
N GLU A 322 -0.39 -10.35 5.78
CA GLU A 322 -0.05 -11.62 6.44
C GLU A 322 -1.19 -12.14 7.34
N ARG A 323 -1.78 -11.26 8.16
CA ARG A 323 -2.84 -11.66 9.12
C ARG A 323 -4.02 -12.32 8.40
N ARG A 324 -4.46 -11.72 7.28
CA ARG A 324 -5.49 -12.28 6.41
C ARG A 324 -5.06 -13.62 5.81
N SER A 325 -3.86 -13.69 5.24
CA SER A 325 -3.35 -14.90 4.59
C SER A 325 -3.23 -16.07 5.56
N MET A 326 -2.72 -15.84 6.77
CA MET A 326 -2.62 -16.87 7.80
C MET A 326 -3.99 -17.35 8.28
N ALA A 327 -5.01 -16.50 8.27
CA ALA A 327 -6.37 -16.91 8.58
C ALA A 327 -6.95 -17.82 7.47
N VAL A 328 -6.74 -17.46 6.20
CA VAL A 328 -7.15 -18.28 5.05
C VAL A 328 -6.42 -19.62 5.04
N ILE A 329 -5.10 -19.65 5.24
CA ILE A 329 -4.32 -20.89 5.29
C ILE A 329 -4.82 -21.84 6.39
N ARG A 330 -5.10 -21.32 7.59
CA ARG A 330 -5.69 -22.13 8.67
C ARG A 330 -7.06 -22.68 8.30
N GLU A 331 -7.89 -21.86 7.66
CA GLU A 331 -9.23 -22.28 7.25
C GLU A 331 -9.18 -23.35 6.14
N VAL A 332 -8.28 -23.23 5.16
CA VAL A 332 -8.05 -24.26 4.14
C VAL A 332 -7.64 -25.59 4.77
N ARG A 333 -6.69 -25.55 5.72
CA ARG A 333 -6.24 -26.75 6.46
C ARG A 333 -7.35 -27.39 7.29
N ARG A 334 -8.33 -26.60 7.76
CA ARG A 334 -9.53 -27.08 8.47
C ARG A 334 -10.54 -27.72 7.52
N LEU A 335 -10.78 -27.11 6.35
CA LEU A 335 -11.72 -27.60 5.35
C LEU A 335 -11.25 -28.91 4.72
N VAL A 336 -9.95 -29.03 4.48
CA VAL A 336 -9.34 -30.16 3.76
C VAL A 336 -8.17 -30.76 4.56
N PRO A 337 -8.46 -31.44 5.69
CA PRO A 337 -7.41 -31.94 6.57
C PRO A 337 -6.53 -32.99 5.86
N GLY A 338 -5.23 -32.93 6.13
CA GLY A 338 -4.24 -33.90 5.63
C GLY A 338 -3.71 -33.63 4.22
N LYS A 339 -4.31 -32.71 3.45
CA LYS A 339 -3.80 -32.33 2.13
C LYS A 339 -2.92 -31.07 2.23
N PRO A 340 -1.71 -31.05 1.62
CA PRO A 340 -0.87 -29.87 1.57
C PRO A 340 -1.52 -28.76 0.73
N LEU A 341 -1.39 -27.52 1.20
CA LEU A 341 -1.60 -26.34 0.37
C LEU A 341 -0.39 -26.17 -0.54
N ARG A 342 -0.56 -26.50 -1.81
CA ARG A 342 0.56 -26.58 -2.77
C ARG A 342 0.75 -25.29 -3.54
N TYR A 343 -0.34 -24.63 -3.91
CA TYR A 343 -0.31 -23.44 -4.76
C TYR A 343 -1.12 -22.29 -4.18
N VAL A 344 -0.62 -21.08 -4.38
CA VAL A 344 -1.42 -19.85 -4.33
C VAL A 344 -1.35 -19.20 -5.70
N VAL A 345 -2.49 -18.87 -6.30
CA VAL A 345 -2.60 -18.14 -7.56
C VAL A 345 -2.85 -16.67 -7.23
N ASN A 346 -1.94 -15.78 -7.60
CA ASN A 346 -2.19 -14.34 -7.57
C ASN A 346 -2.79 -13.89 -8.90
N SER A 347 -3.84 -13.07 -8.84
CA SER A 347 -4.45 -12.55 -10.07
C SER A 347 -3.59 -11.46 -10.70
N HIS A 348 -3.15 -10.47 -9.92
CA HIS A 348 -2.33 -9.35 -10.40
C HIS A 348 -1.57 -8.63 -9.26
N HIS A 349 -0.67 -7.72 -9.65
CA HIS A 349 0.29 -7.05 -8.76
C HIS A 349 -0.26 -5.93 -7.85
N HIS A 350 -1.55 -5.57 -7.93
CA HIS A 350 -2.08 -4.50 -7.07
C HIS A 350 -1.99 -4.87 -5.60
N PHE A 351 -1.78 -3.85 -4.76
CA PHE A 351 -1.40 -4.06 -3.36
C PHE A 351 -2.42 -4.87 -2.56
N ASP A 352 -3.69 -4.70 -2.88
CA ASP A 352 -4.84 -5.32 -2.25
C ASP A 352 -5.04 -6.78 -2.67
N HIS A 353 -4.35 -7.23 -3.73
CA HIS A 353 -4.32 -8.60 -4.25
C HIS A 353 -3.02 -9.34 -3.91
N ALA A 354 -1.91 -8.60 -3.82
CA ALA A 354 -0.58 -9.14 -3.59
C ALA A 354 -0.10 -9.05 -2.13
N GLY A 355 -0.76 -8.23 -1.28
CA GLY A 355 -0.28 -7.92 0.07
C GLY A 355 -0.16 -9.10 1.03
N GLY A 356 -0.79 -10.24 0.71
CA GLY A 356 -0.69 -11.47 1.47
C GLY A 356 0.39 -12.45 1.00
N LEU A 357 1.01 -12.23 -0.16
CA LEU A 357 1.85 -13.24 -0.82
C LEU A 357 3.05 -13.68 0.01
N ARG A 358 3.65 -12.76 0.76
CA ARG A 358 4.77 -13.05 1.66
C ARG A 358 4.40 -14.09 2.73
N GLY A 359 3.16 -14.06 3.22
CA GLY A 359 2.65 -15.04 4.17
C GLY A 359 2.56 -16.45 3.59
N TYR A 360 2.17 -16.58 2.33
CA TYR A 360 2.19 -17.87 1.61
C TYR A 360 3.62 -18.34 1.31
N GLY A 361 4.50 -17.41 0.92
CA GLY A 361 5.92 -17.70 0.71
C GLY A 361 6.61 -18.26 1.96
N ALA A 362 6.27 -17.74 3.15
CA ALA A 362 6.78 -18.26 4.42
C ALA A 362 6.37 -19.73 4.68
N GLU A 363 5.20 -20.15 4.18
CA GLU A 363 4.62 -21.49 4.37
C GLU A 363 5.04 -22.51 3.27
N ASP A 364 6.03 -22.18 2.43
CA ASP A 364 6.46 -23.00 1.27
C ASP A 364 5.41 -23.20 0.18
N VAL A 365 4.43 -22.31 0.09
CA VAL A 365 3.39 -22.41 -0.93
C VAL A 365 3.94 -21.85 -2.24
N LEU A 366 3.85 -22.63 -3.32
CA LEU A 366 4.34 -22.21 -4.63
C LEU A 366 3.43 -21.13 -5.22
N ILE A 367 4.00 -19.99 -5.57
CA ILE A 367 3.25 -18.85 -6.10
C ILE A 367 3.08 -18.99 -7.61
N ILE A 368 1.83 -18.99 -8.07
CA ILE A 368 1.50 -18.95 -9.49
C ILE A 368 1.04 -17.54 -9.82
N THR A 369 1.73 -16.91 -10.77
CA THR A 369 1.48 -15.52 -11.18
C THR A 369 1.75 -15.36 -12.67
N GLN A 370 1.30 -14.27 -13.26
CA GLN A 370 1.67 -13.91 -14.63
C GLN A 370 3.17 -13.54 -14.72
N GLU A 371 3.82 -13.87 -15.84
CA GLU A 371 5.27 -13.73 -16.06
C GLU A 371 5.80 -12.31 -15.80
N ALA A 372 5.07 -11.26 -16.19
CA ALA A 372 5.45 -9.86 -16.03
C ALA A 372 5.61 -9.45 -14.56
N ASN A 373 4.98 -10.17 -13.62
CA ASN A 373 5.14 -9.88 -12.18
C ASN A 373 6.47 -10.37 -11.62
N PHE A 374 7.18 -11.24 -12.33
CA PHE A 374 8.34 -11.93 -11.78
C PHE A 374 9.42 -10.96 -11.28
N ASP A 375 9.81 -9.98 -12.11
CA ASP A 375 10.88 -9.05 -11.73
C ASP A 375 10.47 -8.15 -10.55
N TYR A 376 9.22 -7.68 -10.54
CA TYR A 376 8.67 -6.87 -9.44
C TYR A 376 8.63 -7.65 -8.12
N TYR A 377 8.15 -8.89 -8.18
CA TYR A 377 8.05 -9.74 -7.01
C TYR A 377 9.41 -10.14 -6.48
N GLU A 378 10.33 -10.57 -7.34
CA GLU A 378 11.66 -10.99 -6.90
C GLU A 378 12.47 -9.83 -6.33
N ALA A 379 12.40 -8.65 -6.97
CA ALA A 379 13.18 -7.49 -6.53
C ALA A 379 12.61 -6.80 -5.29
N LEU A 380 11.28 -6.75 -5.15
CA LEU A 380 10.60 -5.94 -4.13
C LEU A 380 9.70 -6.78 -3.22
N ALA A 381 8.61 -7.35 -3.73
CA ALA A 381 7.55 -7.89 -2.88
C ALA A 381 7.99 -9.13 -2.06
N LEU A 382 8.72 -10.03 -2.70
CA LEU A 382 9.19 -11.30 -2.14
C LEU A 382 10.70 -11.30 -1.91
N SER A 383 11.34 -10.13 -1.99
CA SER A 383 12.75 -9.99 -1.66
C SER A 383 13.02 -10.43 -0.21
N LEU A 384 14.22 -10.96 0.01
CA LEU A 384 14.72 -11.37 1.33
C LEU A 384 15.48 -10.26 2.05
N ASN A 385 15.37 -9.01 1.57
CA ASN A 385 15.89 -7.87 2.29
C ASN A 385 15.21 -7.77 3.66
N SER A 386 15.95 -7.24 4.64
CA SER A 386 15.43 -7.09 6.01
C SER A 386 14.23 -6.14 6.01
N HIS A 387 13.07 -6.63 6.45
CA HIS A 387 11.90 -5.82 6.77
C HIS A 387 11.88 -5.56 8.27
N SER A 388 12.47 -4.43 8.67
CA SER A 388 12.83 -4.16 10.06
C SER A 388 11.74 -3.44 10.84
N VAL A 389 10.85 -2.73 10.14
CA VAL A 389 9.80 -1.94 10.76
C VAL A 389 8.70 -2.88 11.27
N GLU A 390 8.13 -3.70 10.40
CA GLU A 390 7.09 -4.66 10.76
C GLU A 390 7.39 -6.03 10.14
N PRO A 391 8.33 -6.79 10.72
CA PRO A 391 8.79 -8.04 10.12
C PRO A 391 7.65 -9.06 10.10
N ASP A 392 7.27 -9.52 8.92
CA ASP A 392 6.35 -10.65 8.71
C ASP A 392 7.06 -12.02 8.86
N ALA A 393 6.35 -13.12 8.66
CA ALA A 393 6.88 -14.47 8.83
C ALA A 393 8.03 -14.77 7.87
N LEU A 394 7.96 -14.25 6.64
CA LEU A 394 9.03 -14.41 5.65
C LEU A 394 10.27 -13.60 6.06
N ALA A 395 10.11 -12.39 6.60
CA ALA A 395 11.21 -11.59 7.12
C ALA A 395 11.83 -12.20 8.39
N ARG A 396 11.01 -12.76 9.28
CA ARG A 396 11.47 -13.43 10.52
C ARG A 396 12.18 -14.75 10.23
N ASN A 397 11.74 -15.49 9.22
CA ASN A 397 12.32 -16.76 8.79
C ASN A 397 12.56 -16.75 7.27
N PRO A 398 13.62 -16.06 6.80
CA PRO A 398 13.89 -15.92 5.37
C PRO A 398 14.08 -17.27 4.68
N ARG A 399 13.41 -17.45 3.57
CA ARG A 399 13.52 -18.62 2.71
C ARG A 399 13.30 -18.23 1.26
N GLN A 400 13.89 -18.98 0.33
CA GLN A 400 13.62 -18.78 -1.08
C GLN A 400 12.13 -19.05 -1.36
N VAL A 401 11.49 -18.10 -2.05
CA VAL A 401 10.12 -18.25 -2.53
C VAL A 401 10.18 -18.81 -3.95
N HIS A 402 9.32 -19.78 -4.24
CA HIS A 402 9.29 -20.46 -5.53
C HIS A 402 8.07 -20.03 -6.35
N TYR A 403 8.26 -19.96 -7.66
CA TYR A 403 7.25 -19.46 -8.59
C TYR A 403 6.93 -20.45 -9.68
N VAL A 404 5.71 -20.35 -10.20
CA VAL A 404 5.42 -20.74 -11.58
C VAL A 404 4.84 -19.57 -12.32
N ARG A 405 5.51 -19.23 -13.40
CA ARG A 405 5.17 -18.10 -14.24
C ARG A 405 4.23 -18.53 -15.34
N VAL A 406 3.13 -17.80 -15.49
CA VAL A 406 2.12 -18.02 -16.53
C VAL A 406 2.32 -16.95 -17.61
N GLN A 407 2.56 -17.39 -18.84
CA GLN A 407 2.61 -16.48 -19.98
C GLN A 407 1.18 -16.14 -20.44
N ASP A 408 0.58 -16.96 -21.31
CA ASP A 408 -0.80 -16.77 -21.77
C ASP A 408 -1.81 -17.66 -21.03
N ARG A 409 -1.45 -18.92 -20.75
CA ARG A 409 -2.36 -19.88 -20.09
C ARG A 409 -1.63 -20.95 -19.30
N ARG A 410 -2.31 -21.53 -18.32
CA ARG A 410 -1.85 -22.70 -17.57
C ARG A 410 -3.00 -23.53 -17.05
N THR A 411 -2.88 -24.85 -17.07
CA THR A 411 -3.84 -25.76 -16.42
C THR A 411 -3.20 -26.41 -15.19
N ILE A 412 -3.92 -26.38 -14.08
CA ILE A 412 -3.62 -27.13 -12.84
C ILE A 412 -4.65 -28.26 -12.76
N THR A 413 -4.20 -29.50 -12.61
CA THR A 413 -5.08 -30.67 -12.61
C THR A 413 -4.50 -31.81 -11.78
N ASP A 414 -5.38 -32.70 -11.34
CA ASP A 414 -5.08 -34.02 -10.75
C ASP A 414 -5.68 -35.18 -11.58
N GLY A 415 -6.12 -34.89 -12.82
CA GLY A 415 -6.83 -35.82 -13.70
C GLY A 415 -8.34 -35.95 -13.41
N ARG A 416 -8.85 -35.38 -12.31
CA ARG A 416 -10.28 -35.38 -11.95
C ARG A 416 -10.91 -33.99 -12.00
N ARG A 417 -10.16 -32.97 -11.56
CA ARG A 417 -10.53 -31.56 -11.61
C ARG A 417 -9.51 -30.80 -12.44
N GLU A 418 -9.98 -29.78 -13.17
CA GLU A 418 -9.12 -28.82 -13.86
C GLU A 418 -9.39 -27.41 -13.34
N LEU A 419 -8.32 -26.66 -13.10
CA LEU A 419 -8.32 -25.22 -12.93
C LEU A 419 -7.50 -24.61 -14.07
N ARG A 420 -8.13 -23.80 -14.91
CA ARG A 420 -7.52 -23.18 -16.09
C ARG A 420 -7.27 -21.70 -15.83
N LEU A 421 -6.03 -21.27 -15.93
CA LEU A 421 -5.60 -19.89 -15.77
C LEU A 421 -5.38 -19.27 -17.16
N TYR A 422 -5.83 -18.03 -17.33
CA TYR A 422 -5.70 -17.27 -18.56
C TYR A 422 -5.23 -15.86 -18.26
N HIS A 423 -4.21 -15.39 -18.98
CA HIS A 423 -3.82 -13.99 -18.99
C HIS A 423 -4.88 -13.16 -19.71
N VAL A 424 -5.31 -12.08 -19.09
CA VAL A 424 -6.31 -11.15 -19.63
C VAL A 424 -5.59 -10.17 -20.55
N GLN A 425 -5.89 -10.24 -21.85
CA GLN A 425 -5.26 -9.40 -22.86
C GLN A 425 -5.97 -8.04 -22.95
N ASN A 426 -5.22 -7.00 -23.30
CA ASN A 426 -5.72 -5.63 -23.54
C ASN A 426 -6.45 -5.02 -22.34
N LEU A 427 -5.90 -5.20 -21.13
CA LEU A 427 -6.48 -4.68 -19.91
C LEU A 427 -5.68 -3.49 -19.37
N ASP A 428 -6.30 -2.31 -19.38
CA ASP A 428 -5.67 -1.08 -18.85
C ASP A 428 -5.62 -1.05 -17.32
N HIS A 429 -6.42 -1.87 -16.63
CA HIS A 429 -6.44 -1.94 -15.16
C HIS A 429 -5.14 -2.52 -14.57
N ALA A 430 -4.68 -3.65 -15.12
CA ALA A 430 -3.43 -4.32 -14.75
C ALA A 430 -3.00 -5.25 -15.90
N SER A 431 -1.86 -4.97 -16.52
CA SER A 431 -1.36 -5.66 -17.72
C SER A 431 -1.01 -7.13 -17.50
N ASP A 432 -0.87 -7.55 -16.25
CA ASP A 432 -0.46 -8.87 -15.76
C ASP A 432 -1.63 -9.71 -15.24
N MET A 433 -2.87 -9.25 -15.35
CA MET A 433 -4.03 -9.90 -14.75
C MET A 433 -4.26 -11.33 -15.26
N LEU A 434 -4.39 -12.28 -14.34
CA LEU A 434 -4.90 -13.63 -14.58
C LEU A 434 -6.37 -13.75 -14.16
N MET A 435 -7.15 -14.42 -14.99
CA MET A 435 -8.46 -14.98 -14.62
C MET A 435 -8.37 -16.51 -14.54
N ALA A 436 -9.22 -17.11 -13.71
CA ALA A 436 -9.21 -18.54 -13.40
C ALA A 436 -10.58 -19.16 -13.66
N PHE A 437 -10.63 -20.24 -14.42
CA PHE A 437 -11.86 -20.94 -14.79
C PHE A 437 -11.84 -22.38 -14.30
N LEU A 438 -12.93 -22.78 -13.66
CA LEU A 438 -13.22 -24.13 -13.20
C LEU A 438 -14.30 -24.74 -14.13
N PRO A 439 -13.93 -25.56 -15.13
CA PRO A 439 -14.85 -25.99 -16.18
C PRO A 439 -15.98 -26.89 -15.66
N ALA A 440 -15.67 -27.80 -14.72
CA ALA A 440 -16.66 -28.73 -14.18
C ALA A 440 -17.73 -28.00 -13.33
N GLU A 441 -17.33 -26.92 -12.66
CA GLU A 441 -18.20 -26.13 -11.79
C GLU A 441 -18.86 -24.93 -12.51
N GLY A 442 -18.41 -24.59 -13.72
CA GLY A 442 -18.86 -23.41 -14.47
C GLY A 442 -18.51 -22.08 -13.79
N ILE A 443 -17.46 -22.03 -12.98
CA ILE A 443 -17.08 -20.84 -12.19
C ILE A 443 -15.90 -20.12 -12.85
N LEU A 444 -16.07 -18.82 -13.11
CA LEU A 444 -14.99 -17.91 -13.50
C LEU A 444 -14.62 -16.99 -12.33
N ILE A 445 -13.41 -17.15 -11.79
CA ILE A 445 -12.81 -16.22 -10.84
C ILE A 445 -12.12 -15.13 -11.67
N GLN A 446 -12.62 -13.90 -11.57
CA GLN A 446 -12.28 -12.81 -12.50
C GLN A 446 -11.50 -11.66 -11.85
N ALA A 447 -11.18 -11.78 -10.55
CA ALA A 447 -10.58 -10.71 -9.76
C ALA A 447 -11.45 -9.43 -9.73
N ASP A 448 -11.03 -8.40 -10.47
CA ASP A 448 -11.49 -7.00 -10.34
C ASP A 448 -12.17 -6.48 -11.61
N LEU A 449 -12.46 -7.36 -12.55
CA LEU A 449 -13.00 -7.04 -13.87
C LEU A 449 -14.50 -6.74 -13.86
N PHE A 450 -15.24 -7.25 -12.86
CA PHE A 450 -16.66 -6.98 -12.67
C PHE A 450 -17.09 -7.12 -11.21
N GLU A 451 -17.87 -6.16 -10.72
CA GLU A 451 -18.42 -6.20 -9.37
C GLU A 451 -19.93 -6.46 -9.39
N SER A 452 -20.46 -6.94 -8.27
CA SER A 452 -21.90 -7.09 -8.11
C SER A 452 -22.61 -5.75 -8.25
N VAL A 453 -23.75 -5.76 -8.94
CA VAL A 453 -24.57 -4.58 -9.16
C VAL A 453 -25.77 -4.59 -8.22
N PRO A 454 -26.18 -3.45 -7.64
CA PRO A 454 -27.39 -3.39 -6.82
C PRO A 454 -28.61 -3.89 -7.58
N ALA A 455 -29.50 -4.61 -6.88
CA ALA A 455 -30.73 -5.13 -7.47
C ALA A 455 -31.57 -4.01 -8.12
N GLY A 456 -32.08 -4.28 -9.32
CA GLY A 456 -32.88 -3.30 -10.08
C GLY A 456 -32.07 -2.22 -10.80
N THR A 457 -30.73 -2.22 -10.69
CA THR A 457 -29.88 -1.26 -11.40
C THR A 457 -29.15 -1.92 -12.57
N THR A 458 -28.99 -1.20 -13.69
CA THR A 458 -28.13 -1.61 -14.80
C THR A 458 -27.18 -0.45 -15.09
N PRO A 459 -25.99 -0.43 -14.47
CA PRO A 459 -24.99 0.58 -14.79
C PRO A 459 -24.53 0.45 -16.25
N ALA A 460 -23.93 1.51 -16.77
CA ALA A 460 -23.26 1.44 -18.06
C ALA A 460 -22.06 0.48 -17.99
N ALA A 461 -21.84 -0.30 -19.05
CA ALA A 461 -20.66 -1.12 -19.17
C ALA A 461 -19.39 -0.26 -19.20
N THR A 462 -18.38 -0.68 -18.46
CA THR A 462 -17.05 -0.05 -18.49
C THR A 462 -16.16 -0.71 -19.53
N PRO A 463 -15.07 -0.05 -20.00
CA PRO A 463 -14.07 -0.68 -20.86
C PRO A 463 -13.50 -1.98 -20.27
N ARG A 464 -13.35 -2.04 -18.94
CA ARG A 464 -12.97 -3.24 -18.19
C ARG A 464 -13.95 -4.40 -18.38
N ASN A 465 -15.25 -4.12 -18.33
CA ASN A 465 -16.28 -5.15 -18.52
C ASN A 465 -16.28 -5.69 -19.95
N MET A 466 -16.09 -4.80 -20.93
CA MET A 466 -15.98 -5.21 -22.34
C MET A 466 -14.71 -6.03 -22.59
N THR A 467 -13.60 -5.69 -21.93
CA THR A 467 -12.34 -6.45 -21.99
C THR A 467 -12.51 -7.86 -21.43
N LEU A 468 -13.24 -8.01 -20.32
CA LEU A 468 -13.58 -9.31 -19.75
C LEU A 468 -14.43 -10.15 -20.71
N LEU A 469 -15.47 -9.56 -21.30
CA LEU A 469 -16.30 -10.24 -22.30
C LEU A 469 -15.46 -10.74 -23.48
N SER A 470 -14.60 -9.87 -24.03
CA SER A 470 -13.72 -10.21 -25.14
C SER A 470 -12.76 -11.35 -24.78
N ASN A 471 -12.20 -11.35 -23.56
CA ASN A 471 -11.31 -12.42 -23.13
C ASN A 471 -12.04 -13.75 -22.92
N ILE A 472 -13.26 -13.75 -22.35
CA ILE A 472 -14.10 -14.95 -22.24
C ILE A 472 -14.34 -15.56 -23.62
N GLN A 473 -14.67 -14.74 -24.62
CA GLN A 473 -14.86 -15.17 -26.01
C GLN A 473 -13.56 -15.69 -26.63
N ARG A 474 -12.46 -14.95 -26.46
CA ARG A 474 -11.12 -15.29 -26.98
C ARG A 474 -10.67 -16.68 -26.53
N VAL A 475 -10.87 -17.01 -25.26
CA VAL A 475 -10.48 -18.32 -24.70
C VAL A 475 -11.58 -19.37 -24.78
N SER A 476 -12.74 -19.02 -25.34
CA SER A 476 -13.89 -19.91 -25.59
C SER A 476 -14.38 -20.66 -24.35
N ILE A 477 -14.44 -19.99 -23.21
CA ILE A 477 -14.99 -20.55 -21.96
C ILE A 477 -16.45 -20.14 -21.77
N LYS A 478 -17.21 -20.95 -21.02
CA LYS A 478 -18.66 -20.77 -20.82
C LYS A 478 -19.01 -20.82 -19.34
N PRO A 479 -18.69 -19.76 -18.57
CA PRO A 479 -19.08 -19.69 -17.17
C PRO A 479 -20.60 -19.54 -17.02
N THR A 480 -21.16 -20.18 -16.01
CA THR A 480 -22.55 -19.95 -15.57
C THR A 480 -22.62 -18.90 -14.47
N ARG A 481 -21.50 -18.69 -13.77
CA ARG A 481 -21.33 -17.70 -12.70
C ARG A 481 -19.88 -17.24 -12.61
N MET A 482 -19.71 -16.09 -11.97
CA MET A 482 -18.43 -15.44 -11.75
C MET A 482 -18.19 -15.24 -10.26
N VAL A 483 -16.93 -15.08 -9.87
CA VAL A 483 -16.55 -14.71 -8.52
C VAL A 483 -15.60 -13.52 -8.57
N SER A 484 -16.04 -12.41 -7.96
CA SER A 484 -15.21 -11.25 -7.64
C SER A 484 -14.47 -11.47 -6.34
N ILE A 485 -13.23 -11.00 -6.31
CA ILE A 485 -12.43 -10.97 -5.09
C ILE A 485 -13.00 -9.94 -4.11
N HIS A 486 -13.63 -8.87 -4.59
CA HIS A 486 -14.25 -7.85 -3.73
C HIS A 486 -15.71 -8.19 -3.39
N SER A 487 -16.55 -8.44 -4.39
CA SER A 487 -18.01 -8.56 -4.19
C SER A 487 -18.54 -10.00 -4.08
N GLY A 488 -17.71 -11.02 -4.24
CA GLY A 488 -18.11 -12.43 -4.15
C GLY A 488 -18.79 -12.97 -5.42
N GLU A 489 -19.71 -13.92 -5.26
CA GLU A 489 -20.35 -14.62 -6.39
C GLU A 489 -21.37 -13.74 -7.14
N ILE A 490 -21.33 -13.81 -8.46
CA ILE A 490 -22.14 -13.01 -9.37
C ILE A 490 -22.72 -13.94 -10.45
N PRO A 491 -24.05 -13.96 -10.69
CA PRO A 491 -24.63 -14.67 -11.82
C PRO A 491 -24.09 -14.14 -13.15
N MET A 492 -23.73 -15.03 -14.09
CA MET A 492 -23.25 -14.59 -15.41
C MET A 492 -24.29 -13.73 -16.15
N ALA A 493 -25.59 -13.97 -15.90
CA ALA A 493 -26.68 -13.17 -16.45
C ALA A 493 -26.63 -11.69 -16.05
N ASP A 494 -26.17 -11.36 -14.84
CA ASP A 494 -26.02 -9.97 -14.40
C ASP A 494 -24.91 -9.25 -15.15
N PHE A 495 -23.79 -9.94 -15.38
CA PHE A 495 -22.71 -9.42 -16.22
C PHE A 495 -23.18 -9.18 -17.65
N LEU A 496 -23.82 -10.18 -18.28
CA LEU A 496 -24.32 -10.09 -19.66
C LEU A 496 -25.35 -8.96 -19.85
N ARG A 497 -26.21 -8.75 -18.84
CA ARG A 497 -27.15 -7.63 -18.81
C ARG A 497 -26.46 -6.27 -18.84
N VAL A 498 -25.35 -6.11 -18.09
CA VAL A 498 -24.56 -4.87 -18.04
C VAL A 498 -23.84 -4.61 -19.35
N VAL A 499 -23.20 -5.62 -19.94
CA VAL A 499 -22.47 -5.47 -21.22
C VAL A 499 -23.37 -5.42 -22.46
N GLY A 500 -24.68 -5.27 -22.27
CA GLY A 500 -25.65 -5.06 -23.36
C GLY A 500 -25.95 -6.32 -24.18
N GLN A 501 -25.54 -7.50 -23.73
CA GLN A 501 -25.78 -8.78 -24.37
C GLN A 501 -27.13 -9.37 -23.91
N ARG A 502 -28.22 -8.61 -24.11
CA ARG A 502 -29.55 -8.89 -23.51
C ARG A 502 -30.27 -10.10 -24.12
N GLU A 503 -30.02 -10.42 -25.38
CA GLU A 503 -30.61 -11.60 -26.05
C GLU A 503 -30.16 -12.93 -25.38
N PHE A 504 -29.10 -12.90 -24.59
CA PHE A 504 -28.58 -14.01 -23.80
C PHE A 504 -29.33 -14.24 -22.48
N VAL A 505 -29.98 -13.20 -21.94
CA VAL A 505 -30.69 -13.25 -20.65
C VAL A 505 -32.07 -13.89 -20.80
N ALA A 506 -32.66 -13.81 -21.99
CA ALA A 506 -34.01 -14.29 -22.27
C ALA A 506 -34.07 -15.77 -22.69
N SER A 507 -32.99 -16.34 -23.25
CA SER A 507 -33.00 -17.71 -23.81
C SER A 507 -32.62 -18.80 -22.81
N GLY A 508 -31.96 -18.48 -21.69
CA GLY A 508 -31.52 -19.49 -20.71
C GLY A 508 -30.42 -20.44 -21.22
N GLU A 509 -29.89 -20.24 -22.43
CA GLU A 509 -29.01 -21.19 -23.13
C GLU A 509 -27.51 -20.85 -23.09
N GLY A 510 -27.12 -19.80 -22.35
CA GLY A 510 -25.70 -19.47 -22.15
C GLY A 510 -25.00 -18.94 -23.42
N LEU A 511 -23.67 -18.78 -23.32
CA LEU A 511 -22.82 -18.09 -24.31
C LEU A 511 -22.81 -18.73 -25.73
N ASP A 512 -23.38 -19.94 -25.88
CA ASP A 512 -23.31 -20.74 -27.11
C ASP A 512 -24.18 -20.27 -28.27
N ALA A 513 -25.36 -19.71 -27.98
CA ALA A 513 -26.27 -19.26 -29.04
C ALA A 513 -25.67 -18.09 -29.83
N ALA A 514 -25.01 -17.15 -29.15
CA ALA A 514 -24.49 -15.94 -29.78
C ALA A 514 -23.19 -16.13 -30.57
N LEU A 515 -22.44 -17.20 -30.32
CA LEU A 515 -21.23 -17.51 -31.10
C LEU A 515 -21.57 -18.17 -32.44
N ASN A 516 -22.77 -18.73 -32.60
CA ASN A 516 -23.17 -19.44 -33.81
C ASN A 516 -23.92 -18.58 -34.84
N GLU A 517 -24.35 -17.36 -34.49
CA GLU A 517 -25.00 -16.42 -35.44
C GLU A 517 -24.00 -15.50 -36.15
N GLY A 518 -22.70 -15.64 -35.89
CA GLY A 518 -21.61 -14.96 -36.60
C GLY A 518 -21.10 -15.72 -37.85
N ARG A 519 -22.00 -16.27 -38.68
CA ARG A 519 -21.67 -16.77 -40.03
C ARG A 519 -22.55 -16.15 -41.09
#